data_AF-A0A1A8E2F9-F1
#
_entry.id   AF-A0A1A8E2F9-F1
#
_cell.length_a   1.000
_cell.length_b   1.000
_cell.length_c   1.000
_cell.angle_alpha   90.00
_cell.angle_beta   90.00
_cell.angle_gamma   90.00
#
_symmetry.space_group_name_H-M   'P 1'
#
loop_
_entity.id
_entity.type
_entity.pdbx_description
1 polymer ?
#
loop_
_entity_poly.entity_id
_entity_poly.type
_entity_poly.pdbx_seq_one_letter_code
_entity_poly.pdbx_strand_id
1 'polypeptide(L)'
;EVHRVSLLIQDVNDNSPVFPKDSVKLEITESALKGARYRVNEAHDADIGQNTVRQYSLERNEHFILTVRDDAEGSKSIELVLDKELDR
;
A
#
# COMPACT_ATOMS: atom_id res chain seq x y z
N GLU A 1 -22.49 17.67 44.36
CA GLU A 1 -23.12 16.91 43.26
C GLU A 1 -22.08 16.72 42.16
N VAL A 2 -21.92 15.51 41.65
CA VAL A 2 -20.92 15.22 40.60
C VAL A 2 -21.66 14.80 39.36
N HIS A 3 -21.47 15.56 38.28
CA HIS A 3 -22.04 15.24 36.97
C HIS A 3 -21.00 14.47 36.15
N ARG A 4 -21.37 13.29 35.67
CA ARG A 4 -20.58 12.55 34.70
C ARG A 4 -21.03 12.90 33.30
N VAL A 5 -20.09 13.36 32.49
CA VAL A 5 -20.29 13.61 31.06
C VAL A 5 -19.49 12.58 30.30
N SER A 6 -20.14 11.90 29.36
CA SER A 6 -19.47 11.01 28.42
C SER A 6 -19.26 11.75 27.11
N LEU A 7 -18.03 11.70 26.60
CA LEU A 7 -17.65 12.29 25.32
C LEU A 7 -17.24 11.18 24.37
N LEU A 8 -17.77 11.24 23.15
CA LEU A 8 -17.34 10.42 22.03
C LEU A 8 -16.72 11.35 21.00
N ILE A 9 -15.45 11.13 20.67
CA ILE A 9 -14.75 11.88 19.63
C ILE A 9 -14.87 11.09 18.33
N GLN A 10 -15.28 11.77 17.27
CA GLN A 10 -15.36 11.20 15.93
C GLN A 10 -14.09 11.56 15.16
N ASP A 11 -13.57 10.57 14.45
CA ASP A 11 -12.44 10.73 13.56
C ASP A 11 -12.83 11.48 12.28
N VAL A 12 -11.91 12.29 11.75
CA VAL A 12 -12.07 13.03 10.49
C VAL A 12 -10.83 12.73 9.66
N ASN A 13 -11.00 12.57 8.34
CA ASN A 13 -9.91 12.33 7.40
C ASN A 13 -9.07 13.61 7.19
N ASP A 14 -8.14 13.88 8.10
CA ASP A 14 -7.25 15.05 8.07
C ASP A 14 -5.77 14.69 7.90
N ASN A 15 -5.44 13.39 7.89
CA ASN A 15 -4.14 12.89 7.49
C ASN A 15 -4.19 12.38 6.05
N SER A 16 -3.02 12.07 5.48
CA SER A 16 -2.94 11.51 4.14
C SER A 16 -1.99 10.33 4.16
N PRO A 17 -2.21 9.29 3.33
CA PRO A 17 -1.33 8.15 3.26
C PRO A 17 0.10 8.55 2.88
N VAL A 18 1.09 8.08 3.65
CA VAL A 18 2.52 8.34 3.41
C VAL A 18 3.29 7.04 3.27
N PHE A 19 4.06 6.91 2.20
CA PHE A 19 5.02 5.80 2.06
C PHE A 19 6.25 6.04 2.95
N PRO A 20 6.84 4.99 3.54
CA PRO A 20 8.06 5.12 4.36
C PRO A 20 9.27 5.70 3.62
N LYS A 21 9.27 5.62 2.28
CA LYS A 21 10.31 6.19 1.41
C LYS A 21 9.64 6.80 0.18
N ASP A 22 10.09 8.00 -0.18
CA ASP A 22 9.62 8.71 -1.38
C ASP A 22 10.06 8.01 -2.69
N SER A 23 11.12 7.20 -2.62
CA SER A 23 11.59 6.38 -3.73
C SER A 23 12.13 5.04 -3.26
N VAL A 24 11.92 4.01 -4.07
CA VAL A 24 12.45 2.67 -3.86
C VAL A 24 13.17 2.23 -5.14
N LYS A 25 14.44 1.85 -5.01
CA LYS A 25 15.22 1.25 -6.10
C LYS A 25 15.06 -0.26 -6.04
N LEU A 26 14.57 -0.86 -7.12
CA LEU A 26 14.49 -2.30 -7.30
C LEU A 26 15.47 -2.71 -8.40
N GLU A 27 16.30 -3.71 -8.11
CA GLU A 27 17.23 -4.28 -9.09
C GLU A 27 16.66 -5.63 -9.54
N ILE A 28 16.30 -5.73 -10.81
CA ILE A 28 15.59 -6.87 -11.40
C ILE A 28 16.41 -7.35 -12.58
N THR A 29 16.69 -8.65 -12.63
CA THR A 29 17.40 -9.25 -13.76
C THR A 29 16.50 -9.28 -14.99
N GLU A 30 17.05 -9.02 -16.17
CA GLU A 30 16.30 -9.07 -17.43
C GLU A 30 15.73 -10.46 -17.70
N SER A 31 16.44 -11.51 -17.26
CA SER A 31 16.02 -12.91 -17.31
C SER A 31 14.91 -13.30 -16.32
N ALA A 32 14.29 -12.33 -15.64
CA ALA A 32 13.22 -12.60 -14.68
C ALA A 32 12.01 -13.21 -15.40
N LEU A 33 11.50 -14.30 -14.85
CA LEU A 33 10.35 -14.99 -15.41
C LEU A 33 9.07 -14.15 -15.26
N LYS A 34 8.21 -14.19 -16.29
CA LYS A 34 6.84 -13.66 -16.17
C LYS A 34 6.16 -14.24 -14.94
N GLY A 35 5.53 -13.38 -14.15
CA GLY A 35 4.92 -13.70 -12.87
C GLY A 35 5.81 -13.48 -11.65
N ALA A 36 7.09 -13.13 -11.84
CA ALA A 36 7.98 -12.74 -10.74
C ALA A 36 7.38 -11.57 -9.93
N ARG A 37 7.50 -11.63 -8.60
CA ARG A 37 6.84 -10.71 -7.65
C ARG A 37 7.88 -9.94 -6.86
N TYR A 38 7.68 -8.64 -6.72
CA TYR A 38 8.57 -7.73 -6.00
C TYR A 38 7.75 -6.93 -4.99
N ARG A 39 8.06 -7.08 -3.70
CA ARG A 39 7.31 -6.43 -2.62
C ARG A 39 7.61 -4.93 -2.58
N VAL A 40 6.56 -4.14 -2.39
CA VAL A 40 6.62 -2.69 -2.16
C VAL A 40 6.16 -2.42 -0.73
N ASN A 41 6.73 -1.40 -0.10
CA ASN A 41 6.29 -0.97 1.23
C ASN A 41 4.88 -0.40 1.15
N GLU A 42 4.05 -0.71 2.14
CA GLU A 42 2.74 -0.07 2.28
C GLU A 42 2.86 1.39 2.72
N ALA A 43 1.87 2.19 2.36
CA ALA A 43 1.69 3.51 2.93
C ALA A 43 1.00 3.40 4.29
N HIS A 44 1.28 4.35 5.17
CA HIS A 44 0.64 4.46 6.46
C HIS A 44 -0.11 5.77 6.56
N ASP A 45 -1.28 5.72 7.18
CA ASP A 45 -2.11 6.86 7.51
C ASP A 45 -2.41 6.81 9.01
N ALA A 46 -2.33 7.96 9.68
CA ALA A 46 -2.56 8.08 11.11
C ALA A 46 -4.06 8.02 11.48
N ASP A 47 -4.95 8.24 10.50
CA ASP A 47 -6.38 8.16 10.68
C ASP A 47 -6.85 6.70 10.88
N ILE A 48 -8.05 6.54 11.45
CA ILE A 48 -8.54 5.22 11.89
C ILE A 48 -9.71 4.73 11.04
N GLY A 49 -9.88 3.40 11.02
CA GLY A 49 -11.02 2.77 10.37
C GLY A 49 -11.04 3.00 8.86
N GLN A 50 -12.07 3.67 8.35
CA GLN A 50 -12.23 3.91 6.90
C GLN A 50 -11.44 5.10 6.37
N ASN A 51 -10.90 5.94 7.27
CA ASN A 51 -10.11 7.11 6.89
C ASN A 51 -8.64 6.74 6.65
N THR A 52 -8.21 5.53 7.00
CA THR A 52 -6.87 5.03 6.67
C THR A 52 -6.73 4.64 5.19
N VAL A 53 -5.56 4.09 4.79
CA VAL A 53 -5.25 3.73 3.40
C VAL A 53 -6.26 2.74 2.80
N ARG A 54 -7.02 3.20 1.80
CA ARG A 54 -8.11 2.41 1.18
C ARG A 54 -7.68 1.61 -0.03
N GLN A 55 -6.83 2.18 -0.87
CA GLN A 55 -6.49 1.60 -2.17
C GLN A 55 -5.09 1.99 -2.61
N TYR A 56 -4.45 1.09 -3.34
CA TYR A 56 -3.23 1.36 -4.09
C TYR A 56 -3.50 1.22 -5.59
N SER A 57 -2.83 2.06 -6.37
CA SER A 57 -2.82 1.99 -7.83
C SER A 57 -1.39 2.13 -8.32
N LEU A 58 -1.15 1.57 -9.50
CA LEU A 58 0.10 1.77 -10.23
C LEU A 58 -0.25 2.59 -11.47
N GLU A 59 0.52 3.65 -11.71
CA GLU A 59 0.43 4.38 -12.98
C GLU A 59 0.74 3.45 -14.15
N ARG A 60 0.38 3.87 -15.37
CA ARG A 60 0.53 3.02 -16.56
C ARG A 60 1.96 2.51 -16.70
N ASN A 61 2.13 1.19 -16.61
CA ASN A 61 3.41 0.51 -16.76
C ASN A 61 3.28 -0.63 -17.76
N GLU A 62 4.27 -0.79 -18.65
CA GLU A 62 4.21 -1.78 -19.74
C GLU A 62 4.61 -3.19 -19.32
N HIS A 63 5.40 -3.32 -18.25
CA HIS A 63 6.00 -4.58 -17.83
C HIS A 63 5.44 -5.09 -16.51
N PHE A 64 4.99 -4.20 -15.64
CA PHE A 64 4.53 -4.53 -14.30
C PHE A 64 3.06 -4.21 -14.10
N ILE A 65 2.40 -5.07 -13.34
CA ILE A 65 1.08 -4.83 -12.77
C ILE A 65 1.16 -4.81 -11.25
N LEU A 66 0.21 -4.14 -10.61
CA LEU A 66 0.11 -4.10 -9.15
C LEU A 66 -0.86 -5.17 -8.65
N THR A 67 -0.42 -5.96 -7.68
CA THR A 67 -1.30 -6.83 -6.89
C THR A 67 -1.31 -6.36 -5.44
N VAL A 68 -2.50 -6.14 -4.89
CA VAL A 68 -2.70 -5.83 -3.47
C VAL A 68 -3.49 -6.96 -2.85
N ARG A 69 -3.03 -7.49 -1.72
CA ARG A 69 -3.72 -8.53 -0.95
C ARG A 69 -3.75 -8.11 0.51
N ASP A 70 -4.86 -8.37 1.18
CA ASP A 70 -4.90 -8.24 2.63
C ASP A 70 -4.18 -9.46 3.24
N ASP A 71 -3.30 -9.21 4.19
CA ASP A 71 -2.66 -10.26 4.96
C ASP A 71 -3.50 -10.63 6.20
N ALA A 72 -3.07 -11.68 6.91
CA ALA A 72 -3.80 -12.22 8.05
C ALA A 72 -3.84 -11.27 9.27
N GLU A 73 -3.01 -10.23 9.30
CA GLU A 73 -2.90 -9.26 10.39
C GLU A 73 -3.57 -7.91 10.05
N GLY A 74 -4.19 -7.80 8.86
CA GLY A 74 -4.84 -6.58 8.39
C GLY A 74 -3.90 -5.58 7.73
N SER A 75 -2.61 -5.92 7.55
CA SER A 75 -1.69 -5.16 6.71
C SER A 75 -1.89 -5.53 5.23
N LYS A 76 -1.42 -4.66 4.33
CA LYS A 76 -1.58 -4.86 2.88
C LYS A 76 -0.27 -5.36 2.29
N SER A 77 -0.31 -6.56 1.72
CA SER A 77 0.77 -7.07 0.89
C SER A 77 0.65 -6.46 -0.52
N ILE A 78 1.58 -5.56 -0.83
CA ILE A 78 1.64 -4.84 -2.11
C ILE A 78 2.81 -5.40 -2.92
N GLU A 79 2.52 -5.90 -4.11
CA GLU A 79 3.51 -6.54 -4.96
C GLU A 79 3.40 -6.03 -6.39
N LEU A 80 4.54 -5.65 -6.96
CA LEU A 80 4.71 -5.50 -8.40
C LEU A 80 4.92 -6.89 -9.00
N VAL A 81 4.12 -7.23 -9.99
CA VAL A 81 4.20 -8.51 -10.70
C VAL A 81 4.65 -8.25 -12.12
N LEU A 82 5.70 -8.93 -12.56
CA LEU A 82 6.18 -8.85 -13.94
C LEU A 82 5.17 -9.54 -14.86
N ASP A 83 4.38 -8.78 -15.62
CA ASP A 83 3.39 -9.30 -16.56
C ASP A 83 3.97 -9.44 -17.98
N LYS A 84 4.97 -8.65 -18.34
CA LYS A 84 5.67 -8.78 -19.63
C LYS A 84 7.18 -8.85 -19.38
N GLU A 85 7.85 -9.73 -20.11
CA GLU A 85 9.31 -9.90 -20.05
C GLU A 85 10.03 -8.55 -20.23
N LEU A 86 11.13 -8.35 -19.51
CA LEU A 86 11.90 -7.09 -19.54
C LEU A 86 12.81 -7.04 -20.76
N ASP A 87 13.48 -8.14 -21.08
CA ASP A 87 14.21 -8.30 -22.34
C ASP A 87 14.60 -9.76 -22.58
N ARG A 88 14.75 -10.12 -23.87
CA ARG A 88 15.71 -11.11 -24.36
C ARG A 88 16.00 -10.92 -25.86
#